data_AF-A0A1V5EAU8-F1
#
_entry.id   AF-A0A1V5EAU8-F1
#
_cell.length_a   1.000
_cell.length_b   1.000
_cell.length_c   1.000
_cell.angle_alpha   90.00
_cell.angle_beta   90.00
_cell.angle_gamma   90.00
#
_symmetry.space_group_name_H-M   'P 1'
#
loop_
_entity.id
_entity.type
_entity.pdbx_description
1 polymer ?
#
loop_
_entity_poly.entity_id
_entity_poly.type
_entity_poly.pdbx_seq_one_letter_code
_entity_poly.pdbx_strand_id
1 'polypeptide(L)'
;MVHLEAKKSGLVGISRENLPRVTDVLRERGLLLFPLMIIIYLLVTGKSPFLAAFWGIIYATATGQIHQRTKPFLMPLLLSVLPCLFGINPFDAFEVLAGWIVFPAIALYYFYRTSDRVALGIALGITLFLSGLLFAGVETSLAAFWSCMLIVAAGVFYKESKMRVPEILSSLEDGTKNAIAIGAACACVGFIVGATTLTGIGLKFATAVIAVATNLAVFLHPLLMGMSTVSDLTLFFTLINTALACFVLGMGIPTTAQYIIAAMIAAPALLQWGIHPLVSHMFVFFYAILADVTPPVALAAYAASGISGADPFRTGLRAFTLASGGFIIPFVFVTAPIVLWMPSILDGTTPFDYVWFGQVLLTLFMGVVALGATVIGYLNDRSTIPERVATGVAAAFLITPGTLTDVVGIGLLAAVFTLQLLRKRRKAKAAASVTGPGA
;
A
#
# COMPACT_ATOMS: atom_id res chain seq x y z
N MET A 1 3.05 1.39 -15.18
CA MET A 1 2.10 1.37 -16.31
C MET A 1 1.63 2.77 -16.72
N VAL A 2 1.01 3.56 -15.84
CA VAL A 2 0.51 4.92 -16.16
C VAL A 2 1.55 5.80 -16.90
N HIS A 3 2.81 5.81 -16.44
CA HIS A 3 3.90 6.53 -17.10
C HIS A 3 4.14 6.11 -18.56
N LEU A 4 4.09 4.82 -18.86
CA LEU A 4 4.28 4.30 -20.21
C LEU A 4 3.12 4.70 -21.12
N GLU A 5 1.89 4.67 -20.60
CA GLU A 5 0.73 5.15 -21.36
C GLU A 5 0.83 6.65 -21.63
N ALA A 6 1.19 7.45 -20.61
CA ALA A 6 1.34 8.89 -20.77
C ALA A 6 2.36 9.22 -21.87
N LYS A 7 3.51 8.56 -21.86
CA LYS A 7 4.53 8.69 -22.92
C LYS A 7 4.01 8.24 -24.29
N LYS A 8 3.28 7.11 -24.36
CA LYS A 8 2.69 6.60 -25.61
C LYS A 8 1.70 7.58 -26.22
N SER A 9 0.90 8.23 -25.38
CA SER A 9 -0.10 9.24 -25.76
C SER A 9 0.49 10.63 -25.98
N GLY A 10 1.81 10.80 -25.81
CA GLY A 10 2.47 12.10 -25.96
C GLY A 10 2.04 13.12 -24.91
N LEU A 11 1.52 12.68 -23.76
CA LEU A 11 1.14 13.58 -22.67
C LEU A 11 2.40 14.23 -22.11
N VAL A 12 2.47 15.55 -22.20
CA VAL A 12 3.54 16.35 -21.64
C VAL A 12 3.14 16.72 -20.21
N GLY A 13 4.01 16.43 -19.25
CA GLY A 13 3.81 16.87 -17.88
C GLY A 13 3.81 18.40 -17.79
N ILE A 14 3.17 18.93 -16.76
CA ILE A 14 3.20 20.35 -16.43
C ILE A 14 4.68 20.78 -16.23
N SER A 15 5.05 21.99 -16.66
CA SER A 15 6.41 22.51 -16.49
C SER A 15 6.82 22.51 -15.01
N ARG A 16 8.09 22.24 -14.71
CA ARG A 16 8.59 22.14 -13.31
C ARG A 16 8.30 23.38 -12.46
N GLU A 17 8.18 24.54 -13.10
CA GLU A 17 7.85 25.82 -12.47
C GLU A 17 6.41 25.88 -11.93
N ASN A 18 5.50 25.15 -12.58
CA ASN A 18 4.08 25.08 -12.24
C ASN A 18 3.76 23.90 -11.31
N LEU A 19 4.74 23.03 -11.00
CA LEU A 19 4.55 21.97 -10.02
C LEU A 19 4.60 22.58 -8.61
N PRO A 20 3.60 22.29 -7.74
CA PRO A 20 3.71 22.68 -6.34
C PRO A 20 4.96 22.02 -5.76
N ARG A 21 5.82 22.83 -5.12
CA ARG A 21 7.05 22.31 -4.54
C ARG A 21 6.68 21.35 -3.40
N VAL A 22 7.19 20.12 -3.47
CA VAL A 22 6.90 19.07 -2.47
C VAL A 22 7.20 19.56 -1.05
N THR A 23 8.25 20.36 -0.89
CA THR A 23 8.63 20.99 0.38
C THR A 23 7.56 21.93 0.92
N ASP A 24 6.90 22.68 0.06
CA ASP A 24 5.89 23.66 0.46
C ASP A 24 4.61 22.93 0.87
N VAL A 25 4.21 21.92 0.10
CA VAL A 25 3.07 21.05 0.43
C VAL A 25 3.30 20.29 1.74
N LEU A 26 4.50 19.72 1.95
CA LEU A 26 4.85 19.04 3.20
C LEU A 26 4.93 20.00 4.37
N ARG A 27 5.39 21.25 4.16
CA ARG A 27 5.40 22.27 5.21
C ARG A 27 3.98 22.71 5.61
N GLU A 28 3.06 22.78 4.66
CA GLU A 28 1.69 23.23 4.91
C GLU A 28 0.76 22.11 5.43
N ARG A 29 0.88 20.91 4.86
CA ARG A 29 -0.06 19.79 5.09
C ARG A 29 0.61 18.53 5.64
N GLY A 30 1.93 18.49 5.75
CA GLY A 30 2.65 17.30 6.21
C GLY A 30 2.26 16.84 7.61
N LEU A 31 1.77 17.74 8.46
CA LEU A 31 1.24 17.39 9.78
C LEU A 31 0.03 16.43 9.69
N LEU A 32 -0.77 16.49 8.62
CA LEU A 32 -1.91 15.59 8.41
C LEU A 32 -1.49 14.14 8.13
N LEU A 33 -0.23 13.92 7.76
CA LEU A 33 0.33 12.57 7.60
C LEU A 33 0.67 11.93 8.95
N PHE A 34 0.80 12.73 10.00
CA PHE A 34 1.27 12.25 11.29
C PHE A 34 0.37 11.18 11.94
N PRO A 35 -0.97 11.33 12.00
CA PRO A 35 -1.84 10.28 12.53
C PRO A 35 -1.80 9.01 11.66
N LEU A 36 -1.67 9.15 10.35
CA LEU A 36 -1.55 8.02 9.42
C LEU A 36 -0.25 7.24 9.68
N MET A 37 0.88 7.93 9.87
CA MET A 37 2.16 7.31 10.20
C MET A 37 2.08 6.52 11.51
N ILE A 38 1.38 7.05 12.51
CA ILE A 38 1.14 6.39 13.80
C ILE A 38 0.34 5.10 13.62
N ILE A 39 -0.77 5.15 12.87
CA ILE A 39 -1.60 3.98 12.58
C ILE A 39 -0.76 2.91 11.87
N ILE A 40 -0.05 3.30 10.81
CA ILE A 40 0.79 2.37 10.03
C ILE A 40 1.86 1.74 10.93
N TYR A 41 2.57 2.54 11.73
CA TYR A 41 3.61 2.05 12.62
C TYR A 41 3.07 1.05 13.67
N LEU A 42 1.95 1.38 14.31
CA LEU A 42 1.33 0.50 15.31
C LEU A 42 0.87 -0.83 14.69
N LEU A 43 0.31 -0.79 13.48
CA LEU A 43 -0.07 -2.01 12.75
C LEU A 43 1.15 -2.85 12.36
N VAL A 44 2.22 -2.23 11.86
CA VAL A 44 3.46 -2.92 11.46
C VAL A 44 4.17 -3.57 12.64
N THR A 45 4.11 -2.94 13.83
CA THR A 45 4.64 -3.52 15.08
C THR A 45 3.73 -4.56 15.72
N GLY A 46 2.64 -4.96 15.04
CA GLY A 46 1.75 -6.03 15.46
C GLY A 46 0.74 -5.64 16.54
N LYS A 47 0.55 -4.34 16.82
CA LYS A 47 -0.52 -3.89 17.73
C LYS A 47 -1.89 -4.11 17.10
N SER A 48 -2.92 -4.26 17.93
CA SER A 48 -4.27 -4.49 17.44
C SER A 48 -4.77 -3.28 16.63
N PRO A 49 -5.57 -3.49 15.56
CA PRO A 49 -6.16 -2.41 14.78
C PRO A 49 -6.98 -1.43 15.62
N PHE A 50 -7.62 -1.93 16.68
CA PHE A 50 -8.36 -1.12 17.64
C PHE A 50 -7.44 -0.13 18.38
N LEU A 51 -6.29 -0.60 18.88
CA LEU A 51 -5.30 0.25 19.54
C LEU A 51 -4.72 1.29 18.57
N ALA A 52 -4.42 0.88 17.33
CA ALA A 52 -3.92 1.77 16.30
C ALA A 52 -4.93 2.88 15.96
N ALA A 53 -6.21 2.53 15.83
CA ALA A 53 -7.29 3.49 15.59
C ALA A 53 -7.47 4.45 16.76
N PHE A 54 -7.45 3.95 18.00
CA PHE A 54 -7.55 4.77 19.21
C PHE A 54 -6.46 5.86 19.24
N TRP A 55 -5.20 5.47 19.05
CA TRP A 55 -4.09 6.42 18.99
C TRP A 55 -4.16 7.33 17.78
N GLY A 56 -4.56 6.81 16.62
CA GLY A 56 -4.79 7.60 15.41
C GLY A 56 -5.78 8.74 15.64
N ILE A 57 -6.91 8.48 16.32
CA ILE A 57 -7.92 9.49 16.63
C ILE A 57 -7.39 10.55 17.61
N ILE A 58 -6.70 10.11 18.66
CA ILE A 58 -6.10 11.03 19.65
C ILE A 58 -5.11 11.97 18.98
N TYR A 59 -4.18 11.41 18.19
CA TYR A 59 -3.17 12.20 17.50
C TYR A 59 -3.76 13.04 16.38
N ALA A 60 -4.80 12.59 15.67
CA ALA A 60 -5.53 13.40 14.70
C ALA A 60 -6.20 14.61 15.35
N THR A 61 -6.85 14.40 16.51
CA THR A 61 -7.50 15.48 17.25
C THR A 61 -6.48 16.46 17.84
N ALA A 62 -5.37 15.95 18.40
CA ALA A 62 -4.30 16.78 18.94
C ALA A 62 -3.55 17.56 17.85
N THR A 63 -3.26 16.95 16.70
CA THR A 63 -2.68 17.65 15.53
C THR A 63 -3.64 18.70 14.97
N GLY A 64 -4.95 18.44 14.98
CA GLY A 64 -5.98 19.40 14.56
C GLY A 64 -6.01 20.69 15.39
N GLN A 65 -5.47 20.68 16.62
CA GLN A 65 -5.33 21.90 17.43
C GLN A 65 -4.15 22.79 17.03
N ILE A 66 -3.26 22.30 16.16
CA ILE A 66 -2.02 22.98 15.80
C ILE A 66 -2.24 23.88 14.58
N HIS A 67 -2.19 25.18 14.82
CA HIS A 67 -2.38 26.24 13.83
C HIS A 67 -1.23 27.25 13.89
N GLN A 68 -1.27 28.29 13.05
CA GLN A 68 -0.18 29.26 12.92
C GLN A 68 0.28 29.88 14.26
N ARG A 69 -0.65 30.13 15.21
CA ARG A 69 -0.33 30.67 16.54
C ARG A 69 -0.11 29.60 17.62
N THR A 70 -0.74 28.43 17.50
CA THR A 70 -0.57 27.29 18.42
C THR A 70 0.50 26.30 17.98
N LYS A 71 1.37 26.68 17.02
CA LYS A 71 2.56 25.90 16.60
C LYS A 71 3.39 25.35 17.78
N PRO A 72 3.55 26.06 18.93
CA PRO A 72 4.28 25.50 20.07
C PRO A 72 3.75 24.16 20.58
N PHE A 73 2.47 23.82 20.37
CA PHE A 73 1.90 22.51 20.76
C PHE A 73 2.51 21.33 20.00
N LEU A 74 3.23 21.57 18.88
CA LEU A 74 4.04 20.54 18.21
C LEU A 74 5.08 19.93 19.14
N MET A 75 5.62 20.71 20.08
CA MET A 75 6.66 20.25 20.98
C MET A 75 6.18 19.11 21.90
N PRO A 76 5.14 19.28 22.75
CA PRO A 76 4.64 18.19 23.56
C PRO A 76 4.05 17.04 22.73
N LEU A 77 3.48 17.33 21.56
CA LEU A 77 2.95 16.30 20.65
C LEU A 77 4.04 15.37 20.11
N LEU A 78 5.18 15.92 19.68
CA LEU A 78 6.28 15.13 19.14
C LEU A 78 7.01 14.37 20.25
N LEU A 79 7.12 14.97 21.45
CA LEU A 79 7.69 14.30 22.61
C LEU A 79 6.85 13.13 23.12
N SER A 80 5.52 13.16 22.96
CA SER A 80 4.65 12.05 23.35
C SER A 80 4.77 10.82 22.44
N VAL A 81 5.35 10.95 21.24
CA VAL A 81 5.51 9.86 20.27
C VAL A 81 6.44 8.77 20.80
N LEU A 82 7.58 9.17 21.37
CA LEU A 82 8.58 8.23 21.89
C LEU A 82 8.00 7.31 22.98
N PRO A 83 7.39 7.86 24.05
CA PRO A 83 6.70 7.06 25.06
C PRO A 83 5.51 6.27 24.50
N CYS A 84 4.72 6.84 23.58
CA CYS A 84 3.52 6.20 23.05
C CYS A 84 3.80 5.01 22.12
N LEU A 85 4.70 5.19 21.15
CA LEU A 85 4.91 4.23 20.07
C LEU A 85 5.95 3.17 20.44
N PHE A 86 6.99 3.58 21.16
CA PHE A 86 8.12 2.71 21.50
C PHE A 86 8.06 2.22 22.93
N GLY A 87 7.17 2.77 23.76
CA GLY A 87 7.10 2.44 25.18
C GLY A 87 8.34 2.88 25.96
N ILE A 88 9.19 3.72 25.37
CA ILE A 88 10.47 4.13 25.95
C ILE A 88 10.24 5.25 26.95
N ASN A 89 10.65 5.04 28.20
CA ASN A 89 10.77 6.13 29.16
C ASN A 89 12.14 6.80 28.93
N PRO A 90 12.18 8.10 28.55
CA PRO A 90 13.44 8.79 28.32
C PRO A 90 14.34 8.82 29.55
N PHE A 91 13.81 8.67 30.77
CA PHE A 91 14.61 8.66 32.00
C PHE A 91 15.37 7.34 32.25
N ASP A 92 15.05 6.27 31.52
CA ASP A 92 15.68 4.95 31.71
C ASP A 92 17.05 4.83 31.01
N ALA A 93 17.31 5.65 29.99
CA ALA A 93 18.53 5.59 29.19
C ALA A 93 19.10 6.99 28.91
N PHE A 94 20.38 7.21 29.23
CA PHE A 94 21.03 8.51 29.09
C PHE A 94 21.01 9.05 27.64
N GLU A 95 21.22 8.19 26.65
CA GLU A 95 21.22 8.59 25.24
C GLU A 95 19.85 9.11 24.79
N VAL A 96 18.79 8.43 25.22
CA VAL A 96 17.40 8.84 24.92
C VAL A 96 17.07 10.13 25.67
N LEU A 97 17.45 10.24 26.95
CA LEU A 97 17.24 11.43 27.76
C LEU A 97 17.90 12.67 27.15
N ALA A 98 19.15 12.54 26.68
CA ALA A 98 19.89 13.63 26.07
C ALA A 98 19.16 14.14 24.82
N GLY A 99 18.74 13.25 23.91
CA GLY A 99 17.94 13.62 22.75
C GLY A 99 16.59 14.26 23.13
N TRP A 100 15.94 13.71 24.14
CA TRP A 100 14.63 14.15 24.63
C TRP A 100 14.67 15.51 25.34
N ILE A 101 15.82 15.93 25.88
CA ILE A 101 16.03 17.28 26.46
C ILE A 101 16.49 18.28 25.39
N VAL A 102 17.36 17.86 24.46
CA VAL A 102 17.86 18.73 23.39
C VAL A 102 16.74 19.16 22.45
N PHE A 103 15.83 18.26 22.11
CA PHE A 103 14.69 18.56 21.24
C PHE A 103 13.80 19.72 21.75
N PRO A 104 13.24 19.69 22.99
CA PRO A 104 12.46 20.80 23.52
C PRO A 104 13.28 22.07 23.72
N ALA A 105 14.59 21.98 24.01
CA ALA A 105 15.44 23.16 24.10
C ALA A 105 15.55 23.90 22.75
N ILE A 106 15.76 23.15 21.65
CA ILE A 106 15.78 23.71 20.29
C ILE A 106 14.39 24.23 19.90
N ALA A 107 13.34 23.46 20.17
CA ALA A 107 11.97 23.86 19.87
C ALA A 107 11.57 25.14 20.62
N LEU A 108 11.94 25.24 21.90
CA LEU A 108 11.74 26.42 22.73
C LEU A 108 12.47 27.64 22.17
N TYR A 109 13.75 27.52 21.80
CA TYR A 109 14.51 28.61 21.21
C TYR A 109 13.88 29.11 19.90
N TYR A 110 13.44 28.19 19.04
CA TYR A 110 12.76 28.52 17.79
C TYR A 110 11.41 29.20 18.04
N PHE A 111 10.53 28.59 18.83
CA PHE A 111 9.19 29.10 19.08
C PHE A 111 9.16 30.38 19.91
N TYR A 112 10.15 30.60 20.77
CA TYR A 112 10.31 31.86 21.50
C TYR A 112 10.48 33.06 20.57
N ARG A 113 11.06 32.86 19.38
CA ARG A 113 11.26 33.93 18.37
C ARG A 113 10.10 34.06 17.39
N THR A 114 9.35 32.99 17.14
CA THR A 114 8.36 32.94 16.05
C THR A 114 6.91 32.96 16.52
N SER A 115 6.63 32.61 17.77
CA SER A 115 5.27 32.29 18.25
C SER A 115 4.84 33.17 19.43
N ASP A 116 3.54 33.15 19.72
CA ASP A 116 2.98 33.85 20.88
C ASP A 116 3.48 33.24 22.21
N ARG A 117 3.79 34.12 23.17
CA ARG A 117 4.30 33.76 24.50
C ARG A 117 3.28 32.94 25.30
N VAL A 118 1.99 33.21 25.14
CA VAL A 118 0.93 32.46 25.85
C VAL A 118 0.88 31.01 25.36
N ALA A 119 0.86 30.81 24.04
CA ALA A 119 0.87 29.47 23.44
C ALA A 119 2.14 28.69 23.82
N LEU A 120 3.29 29.36 23.84
CA LEU A 120 4.55 28.76 24.27
C LEU A 120 4.54 28.36 25.76
N GLY A 121 4.02 29.22 26.64
CA GLY A 121 3.89 28.92 28.07
C GLY A 121 3.01 27.71 28.32
N ILE A 122 1.88 27.60 27.62
CA ILE A 122 1.00 26.42 27.68
C ILE A 122 1.73 25.17 27.18
N ALA A 123 2.41 25.25 26.03
CA ALA A 123 3.16 24.11 25.47
C ALA A 123 4.27 23.60 26.41
N LEU A 124 4.97 24.52 27.08
CA LEU A 124 5.96 24.20 28.10
C LEU A 124 5.30 23.54 29.31
N GLY A 125 4.16 24.04 29.77
CA GLY A 125 3.39 23.44 30.86
C GLY A 125 3.00 22.00 30.56
N ILE A 126 2.50 21.71 29.35
CA ILE A 126 2.16 20.36 28.91
C ILE A 126 3.41 19.48 28.81
N THR A 127 4.52 20.03 28.30
CA THR A 127 5.79 19.28 28.20
C THR A 127 6.34 18.92 29.57
N LEU A 128 6.33 19.87 30.53
CA LEU A 128 6.73 19.62 31.91
C LEU A 128 5.82 18.61 32.60
N PHE A 129 4.51 18.65 32.31
CA PHE A 129 3.57 17.68 32.82
C PHE A 129 3.87 16.26 32.29
N LEU A 130 4.12 16.12 30.99
CA LEU A 130 4.57 14.85 30.39
C LEU A 130 5.86 14.36 31.04
N SER A 131 6.88 15.22 31.18
CA SER A 131 8.14 14.90 31.86
C SER A 131 7.90 14.41 33.30
N GLY A 132 7.03 15.11 34.03
CA GLY A 132 6.70 14.79 35.43
C GLY A 132 6.04 13.44 35.58
N LEU A 133 5.09 13.08 34.69
CA LEU A 133 4.46 11.77 34.70
C LEU A 133 5.46 10.65 34.41
N LEU A 134 6.34 10.84 33.43
CA LEU A 134 7.37 9.86 33.07
C LEU A 134 8.41 9.69 34.18
N PHE A 135 8.80 10.78 34.85
CA PHE A 135 9.69 10.75 35.99
C PHE A 135 9.05 10.09 37.22
N ALA A 136 7.73 10.26 37.41
CA ALA A 136 6.96 9.60 38.46
C ALA A 136 6.74 8.10 38.21
N GLY A 137 7.26 7.54 37.10
CA GLY A 137 7.14 6.12 36.77
C GLY A 137 5.74 5.72 36.30
N VAL A 138 4.91 6.66 35.86
CA VAL A 138 3.62 6.35 35.22
C VAL A 138 3.88 5.64 33.90
N GLU A 139 2.99 4.71 33.53
CA GLU A 139 3.06 3.99 32.26
C GLU A 139 3.24 4.98 31.08
N THR A 140 4.22 4.70 30.20
CA THR A 140 4.63 5.58 29.09
C THR A 140 3.50 5.89 28.13
N SER A 141 2.63 4.91 27.87
CA SER A 141 1.42 5.06 27.06
C SER A 141 0.41 6.02 27.73
N LEU A 142 0.19 5.89 29.04
CA LEU A 142 -0.74 6.71 29.80
C LEU A 142 -0.24 8.16 29.94
N ALA A 143 1.06 8.36 30.12
CA ALA A 143 1.67 9.68 30.15
C ALA A 143 1.48 10.42 28.80
N ALA A 144 1.69 9.71 27.67
CA ALA A 144 1.44 10.25 26.34
C ALA A 144 -0.04 10.56 26.10
N PHE A 145 -0.95 9.71 26.60
CA PHE A 145 -2.40 9.93 26.53
C PHE A 145 -2.80 11.25 27.20
N TRP A 146 -2.38 11.45 28.45
CA TRP A 146 -2.74 12.68 29.19
C TRP A 146 -2.10 13.93 28.60
N SER A 147 -0.87 13.84 28.09
CA SER A 147 -0.24 14.94 27.35
C SER A 147 -1.06 15.34 26.11
N CYS A 148 -1.48 14.37 25.30
CA CYS A 148 -2.33 14.63 24.13
C CYS A 148 -3.69 15.21 24.52
N MET A 149 -4.31 14.72 25.60
CA MET A 149 -5.57 15.27 26.11
C MET A 149 -5.42 16.72 26.57
N LEU A 150 -4.29 17.08 27.19
CA LEU A 150 -4.01 18.47 27.57
C LEU A 150 -3.78 19.36 26.35
N ILE A 151 -3.17 18.86 25.27
CA ILE A 151 -3.07 19.60 23.99
C ILE A 151 -4.47 19.87 23.43
N VAL A 152 -5.35 18.84 23.45
CA VAL A 152 -6.74 18.98 22.99
C VAL A 152 -7.48 20.00 23.84
N ALA A 153 -7.41 19.89 25.17
CA ALA A 153 -8.06 20.81 26.10
C ALA A 153 -7.56 22.25 25.92
N ALA A 154 -6.24 22.46 25.91
CA ALA A 154 -5.63 23.76 25.70
C ALA A 154 -6.02 24.37 24.34
N GLY A 155 -6.03 23.55 23.29
CA GLY A 155 -6.48 23.95 21.96
C GLY A 155 -7.92 24.42 21.96
N VAL A 156 -8.85 23.64 22.52
CA VAL A 156 -10.28 23.98 22.58
C VAL A 156 -10.55 25.32 23.25
N PHE A 157 -9.81 25.68 24.30
CA PHE A 157 -9.99 26.94 25.03
C PHE A 157 -9.17 28.11 24.49
N TYR A 158 -8.20 27.86 23.60
CA TYR A 158 -7.39 28.92 23.02
C TYR A 158 -8.21 29.67 21.94
N LYS A 159 -8.40 30.98 22.13
CA LYS A 159 -9.34 31.82 21.34
C LYS A 159 -9.15 31.74 19.82
N GLU A 160 -7.93 31.46 19.37
CA GLU A 160 -7.56 31.37 17.94
C GLU A 160 -7.34 29.94 17.44
N SER A 161 -7.57 28.91 18.27
CA SER A 161 -7.65 27.53 17.78
C SER A 161 -8.95 27.32 17.01
N LYS A 162 -8.90 26.51 15.95
CA LYS A 162 -10.06 26.27 15.10
C LYS A 162 -10.96 25.15 15.64
N MET A 163 -10.39 24.02 16.06
CA MET A 163 -11.19 22.84 16.46
C MET A 163 -11.76 22.95 17.88
N ARG A 164 -13.00 23.43 17.97
CA ARG A 164 -13.80 23.46 19.21
C ARG A 164 -14.47 22.12 19.50
N VAL A 165 -15.01 21.95 20.72
CA VAL A 165 -15.75 20.73 21.12
C VAL A 165 -16.83 20.32 20.10
N PRO A 166 -17.67 21.23 19.57
CA PRO A 166 -18.69 20.83 18.58
C PRO A 166 -18.08 20.27 17.29
N GLU A 167 -16.93 20.79 16.85
CA GLU A 167 -16.24 20.31 15.64
C GLU A 167 -15.56 18.97 15.86
N ILE A 168 -15.03 18.73 17.07
CA ILE A 168 -14.48 17.42 17.45
C ILE A 168 -15.61 16.39 17.48
N LEU A 169 -16.73 16.71 18.11
CA LEU A 169 -17.90 15.83 18.16
C LEU A 169 -18.48 15.56 16.77
N SER A 170 -18.60 16.58 15.91
CA SER A 170 -19.07 16.39 14.54
C SER A 170 -18.09 15.55 13.72
N SER A 171 -16.78 15.70 13.92
CA SER A 171 -15.77 14.87 13.25
C SER A 171 -15.84 13.41 13.69
N LEU A 172 -16.07 13.15 14.98
CA LEU A 172 -16.29 11.79 15.51
C LEU A 172 -17.62 11.20 14.99
N GLU A 173 -18.66 12.03 14.89
CA GLU A 173 -19.95 11.66 14.31
C GLU A 173 -19.80 11.29 12.83
N ASP A 174 -19.11 12.10 12.03
CA ASP A 174 -18.85 11.84 10.61
C ASP A 174 -18.00 10.57 10.42
N GLY A 175 -16.96 10.39 11.24
CA GLY A 175 -16.17 9.16 11.26
C GLY A 175 -17.03 7.93 11.55
N THR A 176 -17.95 8.05 12.52
CA THR A 176 -18.88 6.98 12.89
C THR A 176 -19.87 6.70 11.76
N LYS A 177 -20.51 7.73 11.19
CA LYS A 177 -21.47 7.60 10.08
C LYS A 177 -20.85 6.89 8.88
N ASN A 178 -19.61 7.26 8.52
CA ASN A 178 -18.87 6.62 7.45
C ASN A 178 -18.54 5.14 7.75
N ALA A 179 -18.37 4.78 9.04
CA ALA A 179 -18.13 3.41 9.46
C ALA A 179 -19.39 2.54 9.57
N ILE A 180 -20.60 3.12 9.70
CA ILE A 180 -21.86 2.36 9.82
C ILE A 180 -22.07 1.42 8.62
N ALA A 181 -21.82 1.91 7.40
CA ALA A 181 -21.96 1.09 6.19
C ALA A 181 -21.01 -0.12 6.19
N ILE A 182 -19.78 0.07 6.69
CA ILE A 182 -18.79 -1.01 6.83
C ILE A 182 -19.26 -1.99 7.93
N GLY A 183 -19.76 -1.48 9.06
CA GLY A 183 -20.28 -2.30 10.16
C GLY A 183 -21.45 -3.19 9.74
N ALA A 184 -22.42 -2.64 9.02
CA ALA A 184 -23.55 -3.40 8.49
C ALA A 184 -23.09 -4.49 7.51
N ALA A 185 -22.18 -4.17 6.59
CA ALA A 185 -21.60 -5.15 5.67
C ALA A 185 -20.86 -6.28 6.42
N CYS A 186 -20.04 -5.94 7.43
CA CYS A 186 -19.35 -6.93 8.26
C CYS A 186 -20.32 -7.83 9.04
N ALA A 187 -21.43 -7.29 9.54
CA ALA A 187 -22.46 -8.08 10.23
C ALA A 187 -23.11 -9.10 9.29
N CYS A 188 -23.49 -8.69 8.07
CA CYS A 188 -24.01 -9.59 7.04
C CYS A 188 -23.00 -10.68 6.67
N VAL A 189 -21.73 -10.30 6.50
CA VAL A 189 -20.66 -11.25 6.22
C VAL A 189 -20.46 -12.23 7.37
N GLY A 190 -20.60 -11.79 8.62
CA GLY A 190 -20.56 -12.68 9.79
C GLY A 190 -21.55 -13.84 9.71
N PHE A 191 -22.77 -13.59 9.21
CA PHE A 191 -23.75 -14.66 8.96
C PHE A 191 -23.30 -15.62 7.85
N ILE A 192 -22.70 -15.09 6.77
CA ILE A 192 -22.15 -15.90 5.68
C ILE A 192 -20.99 -16.77 6.21
N VAL A 193 -20.07 -16.19 6.98
CA VAL A 193 -18.96 -16.89 7.62
C VAL A 193 -19.47 -17.99 8.54
N GLY A 194 -20.44 -17.70 9.41
CA GLY A 194 -21.03 -18.69 10.31
C GLY A 194 -21.69 -19.85 9.55
N ALA A 195 -22.53 -19.53 8.57
CA ALA A 195 -23.22 -20.54 7.76
C ALA A 195 -22.24 -21.40 6.93
N THR A 196 -21.26 -20.79 6.27
CA THR A 196 -20.26 -21.50 5.45
C THR A 196 -19.32 -22.36 6.29
N THR A 197 -18.95 -21.90 7.50
CA THR A 197 -18.13 -22.67 8.45
C THR A 197 -18.88 -23.90 8.95
N LEU A 198 -20.14 -23.72 9.40
CA LEU A 198 -20.96 -24.82 9.91
C LEU A 198 -21.31 -25.86 8.84
N THR A 199 -21.51 -25.43 7.60
CA THR A 199 -21.83 -26.32 6.47
C THR A 199 -20.60 -26.96 5.81
N GLY A 200 -19.40 -26.44 6.09
CA GLY A 200 -18.15 -26.88 5.45
C GLY A 200 -18.06 -26.56 3.96
N ILE A 201 -18.89 -25.64 3.44
CA ILE A 201 -18.94 -25.28 2.02
C ILE A 201 -17.58 -24.75 1.54
N GLY A 202 -16.87 -23.97 2.36
CA GLY A 202 -15.54 -23.44 1.99
C GLY A 202 -14.53 -24.55 1.70
N LEU A 203 -14.53 -25.63 2.49
CA LEU A 203 -13.65 -26.77 2.28
C LEU A 203 -14.02 -27.56 1.01
N LYS A 204 -15.32 -27.74 0.75
CA LYS A 204 -15.81 -28.40 -0.48
C LYS A 204 -15.54 -27.59 -1.73
N PHE A 205 -15.61 -26.26 -1.64
CA PHE A 205 -15.25 -25.38 -2.73
C PHE A 205 -13.75 -25.50 -3.04
N ALA A 206 -12.93 -25.49 -1.99
CA ALA A 206 -11.49 -25.66 -2.12
C ALA A 206 -11.08 -27.00 -2.76
N THR A 207 -11.69 -28.11 -2.36
CA THR A 207 -11.43 -29.41 -3.01
C THR A 207 -11.89 -29.42 -4.47
N ALA A 208 -13.02 -28.79 -4.79
CA ALA A 208 -13.48 -28.66 -6.18
C ALA A 208 -12.52 -27.83 -7.04
N VAL A 209 -12.01 -26.70 -6.51
CA VAL A 209 -11.01 -25.86 -7.20
C VAL A 209 -9.75 -26.65 -7.51
N ILE A 210 -9.22 -27.40 -6.53
CA ILE A 210 -8.04 -28.25 -6.71
C ILE A 210 -8.33 -29.37 -7.71
N ALA A 211 -9.50 -30.00 -7.64
CA ALA A 211 -9.87 -31.09 -8.56
C ALA A 211 -9.94 -30.61 -10.02
N VAL A 212 -10.56 -29.45 -10.28
CA VAL A 212 -10.59 -28.84 -11.61
C VAL A 212 -9.18 -28.48 -12.07
N ALA A 213 -8.35 -27.91 -11.19
CA ALA A 213 -6.96 -27.58 -11.50
C ALA A 213 -6.13 -28.84 -11.84
N THR A 214 -6.33 -29.93 -11.10
CA THR A 214 -5.64 -31.20 -11.29
C THR A 214 -6.03 -31.82 -12.64
N ASN A 215 -7.32 -31.85 -12.94
CA ASN A 215 -7.81 -32.39 -14.20
C ASN A 215 -7.27 -31.60 -15.40
N LEU A 216 -7.22 -30.27 -15.30
CA LEU A 216 -6.66 -29.41 -16.34
C LEU A 216 -5.14 -29.61 -16.48
N ALA A 217 -4.43 -29.77 -15.36
CA ALA A 217 -3.00 -30.07 -15.36
C ALA A 217 -2.71 -31.41 -16.04
N VAL A 218 -3.44 -32.47 -15.70
CA VAL A 218 -3.27 -33.80 -16.30
C VAL A 218 -3.58 -33.77 -17.80
N PHE A 219 -4.61 -33.04 -18.22
CA PHE A 219 -4.96 -32.89 -19.64
C PHE A 219 -3.88 -32.15 -20.44
N LEU A 220 -3.28 -31.10 -19.88
CA LEU A 220 -2.28 -30.27 -20.57
C LEU A 220 -0.84 -30.77 -20.43
N HIS A 221 -0.53 -31.58 -19.42
CA HIS A 221 0.82 -32.09 -19.18
C HIS A 221 1.43 -32.82 -20.41
N PRO A 222 0.70 -33.68 -21.15
CA PRO A 222 1.21 -34.31 -22.38
C PRO A 222 1.56 -33.31 -23.48
N LEU A 223 0.86 -32.17 -23.56
CA LEU A 223 1.09 -31.12 -24.57
C LEU A 223 2.38 -30.33 -24.28
N LEU A 224 2.78 -30.24 -23.01
CA LEU A 224 3.96 -29.50 -22.57
C LEU A 224 5.27 -30.29 -22.66
N MET A 225 5.26 -31.45 -23.32
CA MET A 225 6.45 -32.27 -23.65
C MET A 225 7.42 -32.47 -22.46
N GLY A 226 6.90 -32.61 -21.25
CA GLY A 226 7.71 -32.85 -20.04
C GLY A 226 8.45 -31.63 -19.46
N MET A 227 8.17 -30.41 -19.92
CA MET A 227 8.84 -29.19 -19.41
C MET A 227 8.46 -28.81 -17.98
N SER A 228 7.37 -29.34 -17.41
CA SER A 228 6.89 -29.02 -16.06
C SER A 228 6.25 -30.24 -15.38
N THR A 229 6.39 -30.35 -14.06
CA THR A 229 5.75 -31.44 -13.30
C THR A 229 4.23 -31.25 -13.23
N VAL A 230 3.48 -32.35 -13.07
CA VAL A 230 2.02 -32.30 -12.88
C VAL A 230 1.66 -31.51 -11.61
N SER A 231 2.52 -31.56 -10.58
CA SER A 231 2.35 -30.83 -9.34
C SER A 231 2.43 -29.31 -9.55
N ASP A 232 3.46 -28.83 -10.25
CA ASP A 232 3.66 -27.40 -10.51
C ASP A 232 2.52 -26.83 -11.37
N LEU A 233 2.07 -27.62 -12.34
CA LEU A 233 0.96 -27.23 -13.21
C LEU A 233 -0.37 -27.21 -12.46
N THR A 234 -0.58 -28.14 -11.52
CA THR A 234 -1.76 -28.16 -10.65
C THR A 234 -1.76 -26.96 -9.72
N LEU A 235 -0.61 -26.60 -9.12
CA LEU A 235 -0.46 -25.38 -8.32
C LEU A 235 -0.82 -24.14 -9.16
N PHE A 236 -0.24 -24.01 -10.35
CA PHE A 236 -0.49 -22.89 -11.25
C PHE A 236 -1.99 -22.72 -11.57
N PHE A 237 -2.68 -23.80 -11.95
CA PHE A 237 -4.12 -23.75 -12.20
C PHE A 237 -4.94 -23.55 -10.94
N THR A 238 -4.49 -24.06 -9.78
CA THR A 238 -5.14 -23.78 -8.49
C THR A 238 -5.10 -22.29 -8.18
N LEU A 239 -3.94 -21.64 -8.35
CA LEU A 239 -3.80 -20.20 -8.16
C LEU A 239 -4.70 -19.40 -9.11
N ILE A 240 -4.76 -19.78 -10.40
CA ILE A 240 -5.64 -19.12 -11.38
C ILE A 240 -7.12 -19.30 -11.00
N ASN A 241 -7.54 -20.53 -10.70
CA ASN A 241 -8.92 -20.83 -10.36
C ASN A 241 -9.33 -20.10 -9.07
N THR A 242 -8.45 -20.04 -8.07
CA THR A 242 -8.65 -19.27 -6.84
C THR A 242 -8.74 -17.77 -7.13
N ALA A 243 -7.89 -17.22 -8.01
CA ALA A 243 -7.96 -15.82 -8.41
C ALA A 243 -9.30 -15.49 -9.11
N LEU A 244 -9.74 -16.34 -10.04
CA LEU A 244 -11.04 -16.22 -10.71
C LEU A 244 -12.20 -16.30 -9.72
N ALA A 245 -12.13 -17.23 -8.76
CA ALA A 245 -13.11 -17.32 -7.69
C ALA A 245 -13.17 -16.03 -6.87
N CYS A 246 -12.02 -15.44 -6.52
CA CYS A 246 -11.95 -14.16 -5.79
C CYS A 246 -12.58 -13.00 -6.59
N PHE A 247 -12.41 -12.96 -7.91
CA PHE A 247 -13.08 -11.95 -8.75
C PHE A 247 -14.59 -12.08 -8.76
N VAL A 248 -15.09 -13.31 -8.87
CA VAL A 248 -16.54 -13.58 -8.89
C VAL A 248 -17.16 -13.30 -7.53
N LEU A 249 -16.53 -13.78 -6.45
CA LEU A 249 -17.01 -13.59 -5.09
C LEU A 249 -16.95 -12.12 -4.64
N GLY A 250 -16.07 -11.34 -5.25
CA GLY A 250 -15.79 -9.98 -4.84
C GLY A 250 -16.60 -8.89 -5.51
N MET A 251 -17.44 -9.25 -6.47
CA MET A 251 -18.13 -8.27 -7.30
C MET A 251 -19.23 -7.51 -6.51
N GLY A 252 -19.04 -6.19 -6.35
CA GLY A 252 -20.10 -5.25 -5.95
C GLY A 252 -20.35 -5.11 -4.44
N ILE A 253 -19.38 -5.46 -3.61
CA ILE A 253 -19.46 -5.41 -2.13
C ILE A 253 -18.26 -4.63 -1.57
N PRO A 254 -18.33 -3.98 -0.38
CA PRO A 254 -17.19 -3.24 0.17
C PRO A 254 -15.94 -4.11 0.36
N THR A 255 -14.75 -3.56 0.11
CA THR A 255 -13.45 -4.26 0.17
C THR A 255 -13.25 -5.12 1.41
N THR A 256 -13.64 -4.61 2.58
CA THR A 256 -13.56 -5.35 3.87
C THR A 256 -14.43 -6.61 3.84
N ALA A 257 -15.68 -6.49 3.41
CA ALA A 257 -16.64 -7.59 3.34
C ALA A 257 -16.19 -8.64 2.32
N GLN A 258 -15.73 -8.16 1.16
CA GLN A 258 -15.20 -8.96 0.09
C GLN A 258 -13.98 -9.79 0.53
N TYR A 259 -13.01 -9.20 1.22
CA TYR A 259 -11.86 -9.96 1.72
C TYR A 259 -12.29 -11.08 2.67
N ILE A 260 -13.20 -10.81 3.61
CA ILE A 260 -13.65 -11.82 4.56
C ILE A 260 -14.33 -13.00 3.84
N ILE A 261 -15.22 -12.73 2.87
CA ILE A 261 -15.87 -13.77 2.06
C ILE A 261 -14.83 -14.59 1.29
N ALA A 262 -13.90 -13.89 0.61
CA ALA A 262 -12.88 -14.55 -0.19
C ALA A 262 -11.93 -15.38 0.69
N ALA A 263 -11.52 -14.88 1.86
CA ALA A 263 -10.67 -15.61 2.80
C ALA A 263 -11.36 -16.87 3.33
N MET A 264 -12.68 -16.85 3.53
CA MET A 264 -13.43 -18.01 4.00
C MET A 264 -13.65 -19.09 2.93
N ILE A 265 -13.79 -18.70 1.65
CA ILE A 265 -14.15 -19.62 0.56
C ILE A 265 -12.92 -20.04 -0.25
N ALA A 266 -12.05 -19.10 -0.60
CA ALA A 266 -10.93 -19.31 -1.53
C ALA A 266 -9.59 -19.62 -0.82
N ALA A 267 -9.30 -19.04 0.35
CA ALA A 267 -8.04 -19.33 1.05
C ALA A 267 -7.87 -20.82 1.45
N PRO A 268 -8.93 -21.57 1.83
CA PRO A 268 -8.80 -23.00 2.12
C PRO A 268 -8.25 -23.83 0.96
N ALA A 269 -8.42 -23.41 -0.31
CA ALA A 269 -7.84 -24.10 -1.47
C ALA A 269 -6.31 -24.04 -1.47
N LEU A 270 -5.76 -22.89 -1.09
CA LEU A 270 -4.32 -22.68 -1.02
C LEU A 270 -3.74 -23.34 0.22
N LEU A 271 -4.44 -23.27 1.35
CA LEU A 271 -4.07 -23.94 2.59
C LEU A 271 -4.02 -25.46 2.43
N GLN A 272 -5.01 -26.07 1.76
CA GLN A 272 -5.02 -27.51 1.47
C GLN A 272 -3.85 -27.96 0.59
N TRP A 273 -3.40 -27.09 -0.31
CA TRP A 273 -2.21 -27.34 -1.13
C TRP A 273 -0.89 -27.18 -0.35
N GLY A 274 -0.94 -26.74 0.91
CA GLY A 274 0.23 -26.55 1.77
C GLY A 274 0.85 -25.16 1.70
N ILE A 275 0.18 -24.18 1.09
CA ILE A 275 0.65 -22.78 1.10
C ILE A 275 0.44 -22.18 2.48
N HIS A 276 1.47 -21.52 3.00
CA HIS A 276 1.44 -20.89 4.32
C HIS A 276 0.24 -19.94 4.50
N PRO A 277 -0.43 -19.91 5.67
CA PRO A 277 -1.60 -19.06 5.89
C PRO A 277 -1.42 -17.60 5.51
N LEU A 278 -0.30 -16.99 5.89
CA LEU A 278 -0.02 -15.59 5.54
C LEU A 278 -0.06 -15.35 4.02
N VAL A 279 0.57 -16.24 3.24
CA VAL A 279 0.62 -16.14 1.77
C VAL A 279 -0.77 -16.36 1.19
N SER A 280 -1.49 -17.37 1.67
CA SER A 280 -2.85 -17.67 1.23
C SER A 280 -3.81 -16.50 1.45
N HIS A 281 -3.74 -15.87 2.62
CA HIS A 281 -4.54 -14.69 2.95
C HIS A 281 -4.13 -13.46 2.13
N MET A 282 -2.84 -13.21 1.92
CA MET A 282 -2.37 -12.11 1.07
C MET A 282 -2.74 -12.30 -0.40
N PHE A 283 -2.67 -13.54 -0.91
CA PHE A 283 -3.08 -13.87 -2.27
C PHE A 283 -4.54 -13.51 -2.49
N VAL A 284 -5.41 -13.99 -1.61
CA VAL A 284 -6.86 -13.78 -1.68
C VAL A 284 -7.24 -12.32 -1.43
N PHE A 285 -6.57 -11.64 -0.48
CA PHE A 285 -6.77 -10.21 -0.19
C PHE A 285 -6.50 -9.32 -1.41
N PHE A 286 -5.40 -9.56 -2.12
CA PHE A 286 -5.07 -8.77 -3.31
C PHE A 286 -6.08 -9.02 -4.44
N TYR A 287 -6.46 -10.28 -4.69
CA TYR A 287 -7.41 -10.59 -5.75
C TYR A 287 -8.83 -10.14 -5.44
N ALA A 288 -9.22 -10.15 -4.16
CA ALA A 288 -10.39 -9.43 -3.68
C ALA A 288 -10.30 -7.96 -4.12
N ILE A 289 -9.34 -7.19 -3.61
CA ILE A 289 -9.27 -5.74 -3.93
C ILE A 289 -9.19 -5.46 -5.43
N LEU A 290 -8.48 -6.29 -6.21
CA LEU A 290 -8.38 -6.10 -7.66
C LEU A 290 -9.70 -6.38 -8.41
N ALA A 291 -10.64 -7.13 -7.83
CA ALA A 291 -11.96 -7.33 -8.43
C ALA A 291 -12.71 -6.00 -8.57
N ASP A 292 -12.52 -5.05 -7.65
CA ASP A 292 -13.18 -3.74 -7.67
C ASP A 292 -12.76 -2.86 -8.85
N VAL A 293 -11.60 -3.13 -9.46
CA VAL A 293 -11.11 -2.42 -10.65
C VAL A 293 -11.55 -3.12 -11.94
N THR A 294 -12.16 -4.30 -11.85
CA THR A 294 -12.52 -5.14 -13.00
C THR A 294 -13.94 -4.84 -13.49
N PRO A 295 -14.14 -4.51 -14.78
CA PRO A 295 -15.49 -4.42 -15.36
C PRO A 295 -16.22 -5.77 -15.25
N PRO A 296 -17.51 -5.81 -14.88
CA PRO A 296 -18.47 -4.71 -14.89
C PRO A 296 -18.59 -3.91 -13.58
N VAL A 297 -17.73 -4.14 -12.57
CA VAL A 297 -17.88 -3.51 -11.25
C VAL A 297 -17.26 -2.12 -11.22
N ALA A 298 -15.94 -2.04 -11.46
CA ALA A 298 -15.13 -0.83 -11.68
C ALA A 298 -15.67 0.51 -11.12
N LEU A 299 -16.18 0.52 -9.87
CA LEU A 299 -17.09 1.58 -9.39
C LEU A 299 -16.40 2.95 -9.38
N ALA A 300 -15.15 3.00 -8.94
CA ALA A 300 -14.35 4.22 -8.93
C ALA A 300 -14.11 4.77 -10.35
N ALA A 301 -13.88 3.88 -11.33
CA ALA A 301 -13.67 4.28 -12.71
C ALA A 301 -14.96 4.84 -13.35
N TYR A 302 -16.11 4.26 -13.02
CA TYR A 302 -17.42 4.72 -13.50
C TYR A 302 -17.87 6.02 -12.82
N ALA A 303 -17.59 6.19 -11.54
CA ALA A 303 -17.81 7.47 -10.87
C ALA A 303 -16.92 8.57 -11.48
N ALA A 304 -15.65 8.28 -11.73
CA ALA A 304 -14.72 9.21 -12.37
C ALA A 304 -15.12 9.53 -13.83
N SER A 305 -15.71 8.58 -14.55
CA SER A 305 -16.21 8.83 -15.91
C SER A 305 -17.41 9.79 -15.90
N GLY A 306 -18.27 9.72 -14.88
CA GLY A 306 -19.37 10.68 -14.68
C GLY A 306 -18.89 12.11 -14.45
N ILE A 307 -17.78 12.28 -13.73
CA ILE A 307 -17.16 13.60 -13.50
C ILE A 307 -16.50 14.14 -14.77
N SER A 308 -15.83 13.28 -15.54
CA SER A 308 -15.08 13.67 -16.74
C SER A 308 -15.91 13.69 -18.04
N GLY A 309 -17.16 13.22 -18.00
CA GLY A 309 -18.01 13.06 -19.18
C GLY A 309 -17.59 11.92 -20.12
N ALA A 310 -16.72 11.01 -19.67
CA ALA A 310 -16.25 9.88 -20.46
C ALA A 310 -17.24 8.70 -20.39
N ASP A 311 -17.19 7.82 -21.39
CA ASP A 311 -17.95 6.56 -21.39
C ASP A 311 -17.51 5.68 -20.19
N PRO A 312 -18.43 5.24 -19.32
CA PRO A 312 -18.08 4.44 -18.14
C PRO A 312 -17.36 3.15 -18.48
N PHE A 313 -17.87 2.38 -19.44
CA PHE A 313 -17.31 1.07 -19.76
C PHE A 313 -15.89 1.16 -20.31
N ARG A 314 -15.64 2.10 -21.23
CA ARG A 314 -14.30 2.38 -21.76
C ARG A 314 -13.36 2.87 -20.67
N THR A 315 -13.84 3.69 -19.74
CA THR A 315 -13.05 4.17 -18.60
C THR A 315 -12.68 3.02 -17.67
N GLY A 316 -13.62 2.10 -17.39
CA GLY A 316 -13.36 0.88 -16.61
C GLY A 316 -12.34 -0.04 -17.27
N LEU A 317 -12.49 -0.34 -18.57
CA LEU A 317 -11.50 -1.15 -19.31
C LEU A 317 -10.11 -0.51 -19.32
N ARG A 318 -10.05 0.82 -19.43
CA ARG A 318 -8.80 1.58 -19.38
C ARG A 318 -8.15 1.51 -18.01
N ALA A 319 -8.92 1.67 -16.94
CA ALA A 319 -8.46 1.55 -15.56
C ALA A 319 -7.95 0.12 -15.28
N PHE A 320 -8.71 -0.91 -15.67
CA PHE A 320 -8.32 -2.31 -15.56
C PHE A 320 -7.01 -2.61 -16.28
N THR A 321 -6.87 -2.13 -17.52
CA THR A 321 -5.63 -2.29 -18.31
C THR A 321 -4.43 -1.67 -17.60
N LEU A 322 -4.60 -0.48 -17.01
CA LEU A 322 -3.54 0.21 -16.26
C LEU A 322 -3.23 -0.45 -14.91
N ALA A 323 -4.21 -1.09 -14.28
CA ALA A 323 -4.07 -1.83 -13.02
C ALA A 323 -3.50 -3.23 -13.20
N SER A 324 -3.43 -3.73 -14.45
CA SER A 324 -3.04 -5.12 -14.75
C SER A 324 -1.70 -5.57 -14.18
N GLY A 325 -0.79 -4.63 -13.90
CA GLY A 325 0.48 -4.89 -13.23
C GLY A 325 0.32 -5.49 -11.83
N GLY A 326 -0.79 -5.20 -11.15
CA GLY A 326 -1.10 -5.72 -9.83
C GLY A 326 -1.48 -7.20 -9.80
N PHE A 327 -2.00 -7.77 -10.91
CA PHE A 327 -2.43 -9.18 -10.94
C PHE A 327 -1.30 -10.18 -10.77
N ILE A 328 -0.06 -9.77 -11.05
CA ILE A 328 1.11 -10.62 -10.90
C ILE A 328 1.52 -10.75 -9.43
N ILE A 329 1.35 -9.69 -8.63
CA ILE A 329 1.92 -9.59 -7.29
C ILE A 329 1.51 -10.77 -6.39
N PRO A 330 0.24 -11.24 -6.39
CA PRO A 330 -0.15 -12.42 -5.62
C PRO A 330 0.62 -13.69 -5.98
N PHE A 331 0.91 -13.94 -7.25
CA PHE A 331 1.69 -15.11 -7.66
C PHE A 331 3.10 -15.06 -7.08
N VAL A 332 3.69 -13.87 -7.02
CA VAL A 332 5.02 -13.64 -6.45
C VAL A 332 5.05 -13.95 -4.96
N PHE A 333 3.97 -13.70 -4.22
CA PHE A 333 3.90 -14.09 -2.81
C PHE A 333 3.98 -15.61 -2.61
N VAL A 334 3.48 -16.39 -3.57
CA VAL A 334 3.53 -17.86 -3.53
C VAL A 334 4.90 -18.37 -3.96
N THR A 335 5.50 -17.80 -5.01
CA THR A 335 6.79 -18.25 -5.53
C THR A 335 8.00 -17.72 -4.77
N ALA A 336 7.92 -16.51 -4.20
CA ALA A 336 8.94 -15.90 -3.36
C ALA A 336 8.34 -15.19 -2.14
N PRO A 337 8.03 -15.96 -1.08
CA PRO A 337 7.46 -15.41 0.14
C PRO A 337 8.39 -14.45 0.91
N ILE A 338 9.67 -14.35 0.53
CA ILE A 338 10.62 -13.39 1.11
C ILE A 338 10.17 -11.93 0.93
N VAL A 339 9.36 -11.64 -0.09
CA VAL A 339 8.75 -10.31 -0.28
C VAL A 339 7.81 -9.96 0.88
N LEU A 340 7.24 -10.97 1.55
CA LEU A 340 6.41 -10.83 2.75
C LEU A 340 7.23 -10.93 4.04
N TRP A 341 8.55 -10.74 3.98
CA TRP A 341 9.45 -10.81 5.13
C TRP A 341 9.51 -12.19 5.80
N MET A 342 9.12 -13.25 5.10
CA MET A 342 9.25 -14.63 5.57
C MET A 342 10.63 -15.21 5.22
N PRO A 343 11.22 -16.05 6.10
CA PRO A 343 10.65 -16.59 7.35
C PRO A 343 10.80 -15.70 8.59
N SER A 344 11.56 -14.60 8.54
CA SER A 344 11.93 -13.83 9.74
C SER A 344 10.76 -13.23 10.53
N ILE A 345 9.62 -12.97 9.89
CA ILE A 345 8.39 -12.54 10.58
C ILE A 345 7.74 -13.64 11.43
N LEU A 346 8.00 -14.92 11.10
CA LEU A 346 7.47 -16.08 11.81
C LEU A 346 8.50 -16.63 12.81
N ASP A 347 9.74 -16.81 12.34
CA ASP A 347 10.85 -17.35 13.10
C ASP A 347 12.00 -16.35 13.13
N GLY A 348 12.03 -15.50 14.15
CA GLY A 348 13.07 -14.48 14.37
C GLY A 348 14.48 -15.02 14.62
N THR A 349 14.65 -16.35 14.65
CA THR A 349 15.94 -17.05 14.78
C THR A 349 16.62 -17.30 13.44
N THR A 350 15.87 -17.22 12.33
CA THR A 350 16.42 -17.43 10.99
C THR A 350 16.99 -16.13 10.43
N PRO A 351 18.27 -16.11 10.01
CA PRO A 351 18.87 -14.91 9.42
C PRO A 351 18.18 -14.58 8.09
N PHE A 352 17.79 -13.32 7.92
CA PHE A 352 17.15 -12.84 6.70
C PHE A 352 18.16 -12.70 5.57
N ASP A 353 17.88 -13.31 4.42
CA ASP A 353 18.72 -13.18 3.22
C ASP A 353 18.40 -11.88 2.46
N TYR A 354 19.12 -10.81 2.82
CA TYR A 354 19.00 -9.51 2.17
C TYR A 354 19.42 -9.53 0.69
N VAL A 355 20.30 -10.44 0.27
CA VAL A 355 20.78 -10.54 -1.11
C VAL A 355 19.67 -11.14 -1.97
N TRP A 356 19.08 -12.25 -1.53
CA TRP A 356 17.94 -12.86 -2.20
C TRP A 356 16.74 -11.91 -2.26
N PHE A 357 16.43 -11.23 -1.14
CA PHE A 357 15.38 -10.22 -1.13
C PHE A 357 15.63 -9.10 -2.15
N GLY A 358 16.87 -8.58 -2.21
CA GLY A 358 17.26 -7.55 -3.16
C GLY A 358 17.12 -8.00 -4.62
N GLN A 359 17.52 -9.24 -4.93
CA GLN A 359 17.35 -9.84 -6.25
C GLN A 359 15.87 -9.94 -6.63
N VAL A 360 15.03 -10.51 -5.78
CA VAL A 360 13.59 -10.66 -6.02
C VAL A 360 12.90 -9.32 -6.21
N LEU A 361 13.26 -8.31 -5.41
CA LEU A 361 12.68 -6.97 -5.51
C LEU A 361 13.04 -6.29 -6.84
N LEU A 362 14.29 -6.45 -7.28
CA LEU A 362 14.76 -5.93 -8.57
C LEU A 362 14.07 -6.63 -9.74
N THR A 363 13.99 -7.96 -9.72
CA THR A 363 13.38 -8.75 -10.80
C THR A 363 11.88 -8.52 -10.87
N LEU A 364 11.19 -8.41 -9.73
CA LEU A 364 9.79 -8.02 -9.66
C LEU A 364 9.55 -6.65 -10.27
N PHE A 365 10.37 -5.65 -9.92
CA PHE A 365 10.26 -4.31 -10.47
C PHE A 365 10.42 -4.32 -12.00
N MET A 366 11.44 -5.03 -12.51
CA MET A 366 11.66 -5.19 -13.95
C MET A 366 10.54 -5.98 -14.62
N GLY A 367 10.00 -7.02 -13.97
CA GLY A 367 8.88 -7.81 -14.45
C GLY A 367 7.60 -7.00 -14.61
N VAL A 368 7.29 -6.12 -13.65
CA VAL A 368 6.16 -5.18 -13.75
C VAL A 368 6.38 -4.17 -14.88
N VAL A 369 7.61 -3.70 -15.11
CA VAL A 369 7.94 -2.84 -16.26
C VAL A 369 7.77 -3.60 -17.58
N ALA A 370 8.23 -4.84 -17.67
CA ALA A 370 8.10 -5.71 -18.84
C ALA A 370 6.63 -6.03 -19.16
N LEU A 371 5.81 -6.36 -18.14
CA LEU A 371 4.37 -6.54 -18.32
C LEU A 371 3.73 -5.22 -18.76
N GLY A 372 4.11 -4.11 -18.13
CA GLY A 372 3.67 -2.77 -18.54
C GLY A 372 3.92 -2.49 -20.01
N ALA A 373 5.13 -2.78 -20.49
CA ALA A 373 5.49 -2.64 -21.90
C ALA A 373 4.68 -3.57 -22.82
N THR A 374 4.35 -4.76 -22.35
CA THR A 374 3.54 -5.76 -23.09
C THR A 374 2.10 -5.31 -23.24
N VAL A 375 1.45 -4.92 -22.14
CA VAL A 375 0.04 -4.51 -22.10
C VAL A 375 -0.15 -3.19 -22.84
N ILE A 376 0.70 -2.20 -22.56
CA ILE A 376 0.59 -0.87 -23.17
C ILE A 376 1.12 -0.86 -24.61
N GLY A 377 2.06 -1.74 -24.95
CA GLY A 377 2.72 -1.76 -26.25
C GLY A 377 3.69 -0.59 -26.45
N TYR A 378 4.33 -0.13 -25.37
CA TYR A 378 5.27 0.98 -25.39
C TYR A 378 6.31 0.84 -24.28
N LEU A 379 7.58 1.04 -24.61
CA LEU A 379 8.66 1.14 -23.64
C LEU A 379 9.46 2.45 -23.85
N ASN A 380 10.06 2.62 -25.02
CA ASN A 380 10.74 3.85 -25.46
C ASN A 380 10.33 4.30 -26.88
N ASP A 381 9.85 3.36 -27.70
CA ASP A 381 9.10 3.60 -28.92
C ASP A 381 7.87 2.65 -28.90
N ARG A 382 6.96 2.80 -29.88
CA ARG A 382 5.84 1.86 -30.04
C ARG A 382 6.37 0.45 -30.32
N SER A 383 5.94 -0.51 -29.52
CA SER A 383 6.37 -1.91 -29.62
C SER A 383 5.69 -2.60 -30.81
N THR A 384 6.47 -3.33 -31.60
CA THR A 384 5.95 -4.26 -32.62
C THR A 384 5.36 -5.52 -31.96
N ILE A 385 4.57 -6.33 -32.69
CA ILE A 385 4.01 -7.58 -32.15
C ILE A 385 5.11 -8.51 -31.59
N PRO A 386 6.25 -8.75 -32.30
CA PRO A 386 7.35 -9.55 -31.75
C PRO A 386 7.97 -8.93 -30.49
N GLU A 387 8.14 -7.61 -30.44
CA GLU A 387 8.65 -6.92 -29.25
C GLU A 387 7.69 -7.06 -28.06
N ARG A 388 6.37 -7.03 -28.30
CA ARG A 388 5.36 -7.26 -27.25
C ARG A 388 5.38 -8.70 -26.73
N VAL A 389 5.51 -9.68 -27.62
CA VAL A 389 5.65 -11.09 -27.21
C VAL A 389 6.93 -11.27 -26.43
N ALA A 390 8.06 -10.70 -26.88
CA ALA A 390 9.34 -10.76 -26.19
C ALA A 390 9.29 -10.11 -24.79
N THR A 391 8.64 -8.95 -24.63
CA THR A 391 8.46 -8.35 -23.30
C THR A 391 7.49 -9.14 -22.42
N GLY A 392 6.53 -9.85 -23.02
CA GLY A 392 5.60 -10.71 -22.29
C GLY A 392 6.29 -11.96 -21.74
N VAL A 393 7.13 -12.58 -22.57
CA VAL A 393 8.01 -13.68 -22.16
C VAL A 393 8.99 -13.18 -21.09
N ALA A 394 9.63 -12.03 -21.31
CA ALA A 394 10.52 -11.42 -20.31
C ALA A 394 9.80 -11.21 -18.97
N ALA A 395 8.56 -10.73 -18.98
CA ALA A 395 7.76 -10.59 -17.77
C ALA A 395 7.56 -11.94 -17.07
N ALA A 396 7.12 -12.98 -17.78
CA ALA A 396 6.92 -14.32 -17.19
C ALA A 396 8.20 -14.85 -16.52
N PHE A 397 9.35 -14.72 -17.18
CA PHE A 397 10.64 -15.15 -16.64
C PHE A 397 11.11 -14.32 -15.43
N LEU A 398 10.85 -13.00 -15.41
CA LEU A 398 11.23 -12.11 -14.31
C LEU A 398 10.32 -12.25 -13.07
N ILE A 399 9.12 -12.80 -13.25
CA ILE A 399 8.14 -12.99 -12.17
C ILE A 399 8.44 -14.25 -11.37
N THR A 400 8.91 -15.31 -12.04
CA THR A 400 9.34 -16.53 -11.39
C THR A 400 10.82 -16.38 -11.00
N PRO A 401 11.11 -16.13 -9.72
CA PRO A 401 12.43 -15.70 -9.31
C PRO A 401 13.39 -16.89 -9.40
N GLY A 402 14.51 -16.66 -10.08
CA GLY A 402 15.53 -17.67 -10.30
C GLY A 402 16.68 -17.09 -11.12
N THR A 403 17.93 -17.39 -10.76
CA THR A 403 19.07 -16.73 -11.38
C THR A 403 19.11 -16.90 -12.91
N LEU A 404 18.74 -18.08 -13.41
CA LEU A 404 18.67 -18.33 -14.85
C LEU A 404 17.49 -17.59 -15.50
N THR A 405 16.31 -17.62 -14.88
CA THR A 405 15.11 -16.99 -15.41
C THR A 405 15.25 -15.47 -15.42
N ASP A 406 15.89 -14.92 -14.39
CA ASP A 406 16.22 -13.51 -14.26
C ASP A 406 17.16 -13.05 -15.37
N VAL A 407 18.26 -13.77 -15.62
CA VAL A 407 19.22 -13.42 -16.67
C VAL A 407 18.56 -13.43 -18.05
N VAL A 408 17.75 -14.45 -18.34
CA VAL A 408 17.00 -14.55 -19.61
C VAL A 408 16.00 -13.40 -19.74
N GLY A 409 15.24 -13.11 -18.68
CA GLY A 409 14.24 -12.06 -18.66
C GLY A 409 14.84 -10.66 -18.82
N ILE A 410 15.93 -10.37 -18.09
CA ILE A 410 16.70 -9.12 -18.21
C ILE A 410 17.26 -8.99 -19.62
N GLY A 411 17.84 -10.06 -20.16
CA GLY A 411 18.40 -10.10 -21.52
C GLY A 411 17.36 -9.75 -22.58
N LEU A 412 16.17 -10.36 -22.51
CA LEU A 412 15.06 -10.07 -23.43
C LEU A 412 14.57 -8.62 -23.32
N LEU A 413 14.39 -8.11 -22.10
CA LEU A 413 13.96 -6.74 -21.88
C LEU A 413 14.99 -5.72 -22.41
N ALA A 414 16.28 -5.97 -22.15
CA ALA A 414 17.38 -5.14 -22.61
C ALA A 414 17.51 -5.16 -24.14
N ALA A 415 17.32 -6.33 -24.78
CA ALA A 415 17.33 -6.46 -26.23
C ALA A 415 16.21 -5.61 -26.88
N VAL A 416 14.97 -5.72 -26.38
CA VAL A 416 13.84 -4.92 -26.88
C VAL A 416 14.08 -3.42 -26.67
N PHE A 417 14.57 -3.04 -25.49
CA PHE A 417 14.89 -1.64 -25.20
C PHE A 417 15.97 -1.08 -26.14
N THR A 418 17.02 -1.85 -26.41
CA THR A 418 18.12 -1.47 -27.30
C THR A 418 17.65 -1.32 -28.75
N LEU A 419 16.82 -2.25 -29.24
CA LEU A 419 16.21 -2.17 -30.57
C LEU A 419 15.36 -0.90 -30.73
N GLN A 420 14.56 -0.56 -29.71
CA GLN A 420 13.75 0.67 -29.73
C GLN A 420 14.60 1.94 -29.67
N LEU A 421 15.69 1.94 -28.88
CA LEU A 421 16.65 3.04 -28.85
C LEU A 421 17.31 3.27 -30.21
N LEU A 422 17.77 2.21 -30.87
CA LEU A 422 18.39 2.28 -32.20
C LEU A 422 17.39 2.78 -33.24
N ARG A 423 16.13 2.31 -33.20
CA ARG A 423 15.05 2.78 -34.08
C ARG A 423 14.76 4.27 -33.88
N LYS A 424 14.68 4.73 -32.64
CA LYS A 424 14.46 6.15 -32.31
C LYS A 424 15.62 7.03 -32.80
N ARG A 425 16.86 6.59 -32.60
CA ARG A 425 18.06 7.29 -33.11
C ARG A 425 18.10 7.36 -34.63
N ARG A 426 17.72 6.28 -35.33
CA ARG A 426 17.62 6.26 -36.80
C ARG A 426 16.56 7.26 -37.31
N LYS A 427 15.37 7.27 -36.69
CA LYS A 427 14.32 8.25 -37.01
C LYS A 427 14.78 9.70 -36.78
N ALA A 428 15.48 9.97 -35.67
CA ALA A 428 16.02 11.31 -35.38
C ALA A 428 17.10 11.74 -36.38
N LYS A 429 18.02 10.84 -36.77
CA LYS A 429 19.03 11.12 -37.80
C LYS A 429 18.40 11.39 -39.18
N ALA A 430 17.39 10.61 -39.56
CA ALA A 430 16.67 10.81 -40.82
C ALA A 430 15.90 12.15 -40.84
N ALA A 431 15.31 12.55 -39.71
CA ALA A 431 14.66 13.86 -39.59
C ALA A 431 15.69 15.01 -39.70
N ALA A 432 16.85 14.87 -39.07
CA ALA A 432 17.93 15.87 -39.13
C ALA A 432 18.56 16.00 -40.54
N SER A 433 18.61 14.93 -41.33
CA SER A 433 19.12 14.99 -42.72
C SER A 433 18.15 15.67 -43.69
N VAL A 434 16.86 15.75 -43.35
CA VAL A 434 15.84 16.45 -44.16
C VAL A 434 15.82 17.96 -43.84
N THR A 435 16.25 18.36 -42.64
CA THR A 435 16.32 19.76 -42.20
C THR A 435 17.73 20.37 -42.37
N GLY A 436 18.42 20.07 -43.47
CA GLY A 436 19.73 20.66 -43.79
C GLY A 436 19.71 22.20 -43.90
N PRO A 437 20.87 22.89 -43.83
CA PRO A 437 21.02 24.32 -43.51
C PRO A 437 20.63 25.25 -44.68
N GLY A 438 19.37 25.25 -45.06
CA GLY A 438 18.82 26.05 -46.16
C GLY A 438 17.32 26.29 -46.04
N ALA A 439 16.85 26.64 -44.84
CA ALA A 439 15.53 27.19 -44.59
C ALA A 439 15.65 28.50 -43.80
#